data_AF-A0A2N2XY88-F1
#
_entry.id   AF-A0A2N2XY88-F1
#
_cell.length_a   1.000
_cell.length_b   1.000
_cell.length_c   1.000
_cell.angle_alpha   90.00
_cell.angle_beta   90.00
_cell.angle_gamma   90.00
#
_symmetry.space_group_name_H-M   'P 1'
#
loop_
_entity.id
_entity.type
_entity.pdbx_description
1 polymer ?
#
loop_
_entity_poly.entity_id
_entity_poly.type
_entity_poly.pdbx_seq_one_letter_code
_entity_poly.pdbx_strand_id
1 'polypeptide(L)'
;MKSFLKHFLIAFIMVFFVNFLNGQNNTFVRSKIFYIDSSVIKLDTLSIIPGSLIIEDVNPTQYQLNCIDATIHILDSNLMGKNMFCTYKVIDIDFSK
;
A
#
# COMPACT_ATOMS: atom_id res chain seq x y z
N MET A 1 -39.20 -12.30 -13.86
CA MET A 1 -38.40 -12.13 -12.62
C MET A 1 -36.94 -12.58 -12.75
N LYS A 2 -36.64 -13.81 -13.19
CA LYS A 2 -35.24 -14.32 -13.31
C LYS A 2 -34.37 -13.53 -14.31
N SER A 3 -34.92 -13.08 -15.44
CA SER A 3 -34.18 -12.27 -16.42
C SER A 3 -33.80 -10.90 -15.85
N PHE A 4 -34.76 -10.20 -15.23
CA PHE A 4 -34.50 -8.91 -14.58
C PHE A 4 -33.39 -8.99 -13.53
N LEU A 5 -33.42 -10.01 -12.67
CA LEU A 5 -32.39 -10.21 -11.64
C LEU A 5 -30.98 -10.41 -12.23
N LYS A 6 -30.86 -11.15 -13.35
CA LYS A 6 -29.58 -11.31 -14.07
C LYS A 6 -29.05 -9.98 -14.61
N HIS A 7 -29.90 -9.18 -15.26
CA HIS A 7 -29.49 -7.88 -15.80
C HIS A 7 -29.10 -6.90 -14.70
N PHE A 8 -29.85 -6.89 -13.59
CA PHE A 8 -29.51 -6.10 -12.41
C PHE A 8 -28.15 -6.51 -11.82
N LEU A 9 -27.89 -7.81 -11.66
CA LEU A 9 -26.62 -8.30 -11.14
C LEU A 9 -25.43 -7.89 -12.03
N ILE A 10 -25.58 -8.00 -13.35
CA ILE A 10 -24.55 -7.59 -14.31
C ILE A 10 -24.28 -6.09 -14.20
N ALA A 11 -25.34 -5.27 -14.15
CA ALA A 11 -25.21 -3.82 -13.99
C ALA A 11 -24.53 -3.46 -12.65
N PHE A 12 -24.91 -4.11 -11.56
CA PHE A 12 -24.30 -3.91 -10.24
C PHE A 12 -22.81 -4.25 -10.24
N ILE A 13 -22.43 -5.40 -10.82
CA ILE A 13 -21.03 -5.80 -10.93
C ILE A 13 -20.24 -4.80 -11.78
N MET A 14 -20.79 -4.34 -12.90
CA MET A 14 -20.13 -3.31 -13.73
C MET A 14 -19.92 -2.01 -12.96
N VAL A 15 -20.95 -1.50 -12.28
CA VAL A 15 -20.84 -0.28 -11.47
C VAL A 15 -19.81 -0.47 -10.35
N PHE A 16 -19.82 -1.62 -9.69
CA PHE A 16 -18.84 -1.93 -8.65
C PHE A 16 -17.40 -1.93 -9.20
N PHE A 17 -17.16 -2.58 -10.34
CA PHE A 17 -15.83 -2.61 -10.96
C PHE A 17 -15.34 -1.23 -11.39
N VAL A 18 -16.21 -0.41 -11.98
CA VAL A 18 -15.85 0.96 -12.39
C VAL A 18 -15.46 1.81 -11.18
N ASN A 19 -16.23 1.74 -10.09
CA ASN A 19 -15.92 2.46 -8.86
C ASN A 19 -14.66 1.93 -8.17
N PHE A 20 -14.43 0.62 -8.17
CA PHE A 20 -13.23 0.00 -7.63
C PHE A 20 -11.97 0.45 -8.37
N LEU A 21 -12.01 0.50 -9.71
CA LEU A 21 -10.89 1.00 -10.52
C LEU A 21 -10.64 2.49 -10.27
N ASN A 22 -11.68 3.32 -10.20
CA ASN A 22 -11.54 4.74 -9.88
C ASN A 22 -10.94 4.98 -8.48
N GLY A 23 -11.31 4.17 -7.49
CA GLY A 23 -10.73 4.26 -6.14
C GLY A 23 -9.21 4.01 -6.11
N GLN A 24 -8.69 3.17 -7.00
CA GLN A 24 -7.24 2.92 -7.11
C GLN A 24 -6.47 4.07 -7.76
N ASN A 25 -7.13 4.86 -8.63
CA ASN A 25 -6.50 6.00 -9.31
C ASN A 25 -6.30 7.21 -8.38
N ASN A 26 -7.06 7.32 -7.29
CA ASN A 26 -6.88 8.37 -6.27
C ASN A 26 -5.84 7.98 -5.20
N THR A 27 -4.76 7.32 -5.61
CA THR A 27 -3.70 6.88 -4.70
C THR A 27 -2.42 7.65 -5.02
N PHE A 28 -1.80 8.24 -3.99
CA PHE A 28 -0.57 8.99 -4.16
C PHE A 28 0.63 8.09 -3.95
N VAL A 29 1.58 8.15 -4.87
CA VAL A 29 2.88 7.52 -4.73
C VAL A 29 3.78 8.44 -3.90
N ARG A 30 4.33 7.91 -2.82
CA ARG A 30 5.36 8.57 -2.00
C ARG A 30 6.67 7.80 -2.13
N SER A 31 7.77 8.54 -2.19
CA SER A 31 9.11 7.97 -2.16
C SER A 31 9.87 8.55 -0.98
N LYS A 32 10.60 7.69 -0.25
CA LYS A 32 11.37 8.08 0.92
C LYS A 32 12.66 7.28 0.98
N ILE A 33 13.72 7.94 1.43
CA ILE A 33 14.97 7.25 1.81
C ILE A 33 14.96 7.14 3.33
N PHE A 34 15.25 5.94 3.84
CA PHE A 34 15.43 5.73 5.26
C PHE A 34 16.70 4.94 5.54
N TYR A 35 17.33 5.25 6.67
CA TYR A 35 18.46 4.52 7.20
C TYR A 35 17.94 3.43 8.12
N ILE A 36 18.40 2.19 7.93
CA ILE A 36 18.05 1.09 8.84
C ILE A 36 18.98 1.13 10.05
N ASP A 37 18.53 1.75 11.12
CA ASP A 37 19.18 1.71 12.44
C ASP A 37 18.55 0.68 13.39
N SER A 38 17.36 0.21 13.07
CA SER A 38 16.50 -0.59 13.94
C SER A 38 15.75 -1.64 13.15
N SER A 39 15.32 -2.70 13.84
CA SER A 39 14.53 -3.79 13.23
C SER A 39 13.10 -3.38 12.89
N VAL A 40 12.62 -2.24 13.40
CA VAL A 40 11.28 -1.74 13.16
C VAL A 40 11.35 -0.28 12.75
N ILE A 41 10.95 0.00 11.53
CA ILE A 41 10.97 1.35 10.95
C ILE A 41 9.55 1.81 10.77
N LYS A 42 9.23 2.99 11.33
CA LYS A 42 7.91 3.62 11.16
C LYS A 42 7.97 4.63 10.01
N LEU A 43 7.01 4.56 9.10
CA LEU A 43 6.88 5.54 8.01
C LEU A 43 6.05 6.74 8.47
N ASP A 44 6.27 7.91 7.85
CA ASP A 44 5.59 9.18 8.20
C ASP A 44 4.17 9.24 7.62
N THR A 45 3.44 8.13 7.71
CA THR A 45 2.12 7.95 7.11
C THR A 45 1.28 7.09 8.04
N LEU A 46 -0.04 7.30 8.01
CA LEU A 46 -0.95 6.54 8.88
C LEU A 46 -1.15 5.10 8.39
N SER A 47 -1.22 4.90 7.08
CA SER A 47 -1.44 3.58 6.48
C SER A 47 -0.85 3.51 5.08
N ILE A 48 -0.53 2.29 4.64
CA ILE A 48 0.03 2.01 3.31
C ILE A 48 -0.92 1.08 2.57
N ILE A 49 -1.05 1.25 1.26
CA ILE A 49 -1.85 0.35 0.44
C ILE A 49 -1.13 -1.01 0.38
N PRO A 50 -1.81 -2.12 0.74
CA PRO A 50 -1.21 -3.45 0.68
C PRO A 50 -0.64 -3.77 -0.71
N GLY A 51 0.56 -4.34 -0.74
CA GLY A 51 1.24 -4.72 -1.99
C GLY A 51 1.81 -3.56 -2.80
N SER A 52 1.73 -2.31 -2.32
CA SER A 52 2.28 -1.14 -3.02
C SER A 52 3.70 -0.77 -2.64
N LEU A 53 4.22 -1.29 -1.51
CA LEU A 53 5.57 -1.00 -1.05
C LEU A 53 6.60 -1.71 -1.92
N ILE A 54 7.55 -0.94 -2.42
CA ILE A 54 8.72 -1.39 -3.16
C ILE A 54 9.93 -0.80 -2.46
N ILE A 55 10.89 -1.65 -2.10
CA ILE A 55 12.18 -1.24 -1.56
C ILE A 55 13.22 -1.63 -2.60
N GLU A 56 14.03 -0.67 -3.06
CA GLU A 56 15.08 -0.94 -4.05
C GLU A 56 16.14 -1.88 -3.46
N ASP A 57 16.61 -2.82 -4.28
CA ASP A 57 17.64 -3.81 -3.94
C ASP A 57 17.36 -4.70 -2.72
N VAL A 58 16.09 -4.81 -2.32
CA VAL A 58 15.66 -5.68 -1.20
C VAL A 58 14.56 -6.63 -1.64
N ASN A 59 14.75 -7.91 -1.31
CA ASN A 59 13.76 -8.93 -1.58
C ASN A 59 12.58 -8.81 -0.59
N PRO A 60 11.31 -8.90 -1.04
CA PRO A 60 10.14 -8.96 -0.17
C PRO A 60 10.17 -10.00 0.96
N THR A 61 11.02 -11.02 0.89
CA THR A 61 11.19 -12.00 1.97
C THR A 61 12.04 -11.51 3.14
N GLN A 62 12.79 -10.41 2.97
CA GLN A 62 13.72 -9.87 3.97
C GLN A 62 13.06 -8.87 4.93
N TYR A 63 11.81 -8.50 4.67
CA TYR A 63 11.04 -7.59 5.51
C TYR A 63 9.57 -8.01 5.58
N GLN A 64 8.88 -7.52 6.60
CA GLN A 64 7.44 -7.66 6.76
C GLN A 64 6.83 -6.27 6.94
N LEU A 65 5.79 -5.97 6.17
CA LEU A 65 5.07 -4.70 6.25
C LEU A 65 3.77 -4.88 7.04
N ASN A 66 3.60 -4.09 8.09
CA ASN A 66 2.29 -3.83 8.67
C ASN A 66 1.67 -2.61 7.98
N CYS A 67 0.70 -2.87 7.11
CA CYS A 67 0.06 -1.84 6.29
C CYS A 67 -0.83 -0.89 7.11
N ILE A 68 -1.33 -1.34 8.27
CA ILE A 68 -2.24 -0.58 9.13
C ILE A 68 -1.47 0.44 9.97
N ASP A 69 -0.34 0.02 10.53
CA ASP A 69 0.49 0.90 11.37
C ASP A 69 1.62 1.60 10.60
N ALA A 70 1.70 1.34 9.29
CA ALA A 70 2.76 1.80 8.40
C ALA A 70 4.17 1.50 8.93
N THR A 71 4.36 0.31 9.52
CA THR A 71 5.64 -0.15 10.05
C THR A 71 6.25 -1.23 9.17
N ILE A 72 7.56 -1.14 8.97
CA ILE A 72 8.38 -2.13 8.29
C ILE A 72 9.22 -2.85 9.34
N HIS A 73 9.03 -4.16 9.45
CA HIS A 73 9.84 -5.05 10.28
C HIS A 73 10.92 -5.67 9.41
N ILE A 74 12.18 -5.36 9.69
CA ILE A 74 13.34 -5.93 8.99
C ILE A 74 13.65 -7.29 9.61
N LEU A 75 13.60 -8.34 8.80
CA LEU A 75 13.86 -9.72 9.23
C LEU A 75 15.33 -10.10 9.03
N ASP A 76 15.97 -9.54 7.99
CA ASP A 76 17.37 -9.80 7.67
C ASP A 76 18.30 -8.75 8.28
N SER A 77 19.18 -9.20 9.19
CA SER A 77 20.17 -8.34 9.85
C SER A 77 21.21 -7.75 8.89
N ASN A 78 21.39 -8.31 7.68
CA ASN A 78 22.34 -7.80 6.69
C ASN A 78 21.92 -6.47 6.05
N LEU A 79 20.68 -6.05 6.27
CA LEU A 79 20.16 -4.77 5.82
C LEU A 79 20.49 -3.64 6.81
N MET A 80 20.86 -3.96 8.05
CA MET A 80 21.21 -2.99 9.09
C MET A 80 22.38 -2.10 8.66
N GLY A 81 22.28 -0.81 8.93
CA GLY A 81 23.29 0.19 8.62
C GLY A 81 23.31 0.66 7.17
N LYS A 82 22.31 0.29 6.36
CA LYS A 82 22.18 0.71 4.97
C LYS A 82 21.09 1.78 4.80
N ASN A 83 21.30 2.67 3.83
CA ASN A 83 20.25 3.52 3.31
C ASN A 83 19.42 2.74 2.29
N MET A 84 18.11 2.79 2.41
CA MET A 84 17.20 2.15 1.47
C MET A 84 16.25 3.17 0.88
N PHE A 85 16.09 3.11 -0.44
CA PHE A 85 15.08 3.86 -1.15
C PHE A 85 13.80 3.03 -1.19
N CYS A 86 12.69 3.62 -0.73
CA CYS A 86 11.39 2.98 -0.82
C CYS A 86 10.39 3.86 -1.55
N THR A 87 9.46 3.19 -2.22
CA THR A 87 8.31 3.80 -2.86
C THR A 87 7.06 3.05 -2.44
N TYR A 88 6.01 3.76 -2.07
CA TYR A 88 4.76 3.15 -1.61
C TYR A 88 3.57 4.04 -1.91
N LYS A 89 2.37 3.46 -1.96
CA LYS A 89 1.13 4.21 -2.16
C LYS A 89 0.40 4.45 -0.85
N VAL A 90 -0.19 5.63 -0.73
CA VAL A 90 -1.04 6.02 0.40
C VAL A 90 -2.42 6.45 -0.08
N ILE A 91 -3.40 6.29 0.80
CA ILE A 91 -4.72 6.91 0.65
C ILE A 91 -4.56 8.38 1.02
N ASP A 92 -4.91 9.26 0.10
CA ASP A 92 -4.92 10.70 0.37
C ASP A 92 -6.14 11.02 1.25
N ILE A 93 -5.88 11.26 2.53
CA ILE A 93 -6.89 11.76 3.47
C ILE A 93 -6.47 13.18 3.79
N ASP A 94 -7.18 14.12 3.17
CA ASP A 94 -7.08 15.52 3.51
C ASP A 94 -7.76 15.75 4.87
N PHE A 95 -6.97 15.80 5.95
CA PHE A 95 -7.46 16.11 7.29
C PHE A 95 -7.77 17.60 7.51
N SER A 96 -7.58 18.45 6.48
CA SER A 96 -7.84 19.88 6.57
C SER A 96 -9.28 20.29 6.22
N LYS A 97 -10.12 19.34 5.81
CA LYS A 97 -11.56 19.51 5.53
C LYS A 97 -12.42 18.83 6.58
#